data_AF-A0A2E9WQ68-F1
#
_entry.id   AF-A0A2E9WQ68-F1
#
_cell.length_a   1.000
_cell.length_b   1.000
_cell.length_c   1.000
_cell.angle_alpha   90.00
_cell.angle_beta   90.00
_cell.angle_gamma   90.00
#
_symmetry.space_group_name_H-M   'P 1'
#
loop_
_entity.id
_entity.type
_entity.pdbx_description
1 polymer ?
#
loop_
_entity_poly.entity_id
_entity_poly.type
_entity_poly.pdbx_seq_one_letter_code
_entity_poly.pdbx_strand_id
1 'polypeptide(L)'
;MISTIWNTVFFNPIYNGLIFLLDVVPFIDVGIAVILVTVIVKLILFPFSLKMVKTQLAVKALEPEITKLKEDHKDDKQEQARKTMALYKERGVNPFSGFLLILVQIPVIFGLYWVFLSGGLPEINMDILYSFVSTPEKINMNFLGLIDVSAKSVFLAFFAGATQYFQIKFSLPPMKARQEGKASLKEDLARSFHIQMRYVMPIIVFGIAYAISAAVALYWTTSNLFAIGQEIYVRRKIKNRNES
;
A
#
# COMPACT_ATOMS: atom_id res chain seq x y z
N MET A 1 22.18 -0.77 15.14
CA MET A 1 22.14 -1.07 13.68
C MET A 1 20.72 -0.99 13.12
N ILE A 2 19.77 -1.81 13.58
CA ILE A 2 18.38 -1.79 13.06
C ILE A 2 17.68 -0.43 13.34
N SER A 3 17.82 0.12 14.54
CA SER A 3 17.29 1.44 14.89
C SER A 3 17.91 2.55 14.03
N THR A 4 19.21 2.47 13.74
CA THR A 4 19.93 3.43 12.90
C THR A 4 19.43 3.41 11.46
N ILE A 5 19.23 2.21 10.88
CA ILE A 5 18.68 2.05 9.53
C ILE A 5 17.25 2.57 9.49
N TRP A 6 16.43 2.22 10.48
CA TRP A 6 15.05 2.71 10.61
C TRP A 6 14.98 4.24 10.59
N ASN A 7 15.76 4.88 11.45
CA ASN A 7 15.79 6.33 11.57
C ASN A 7 16.31 6.97 10.29
N THR A 8 17.42 6.49 9.75
CA THR A 8 18.09 7.12 8.59
C THR A 8 17.30 6.95 7.29
N VAL A 9 16.67 5.79 7.07
CA VAL A 9 16.05 5.45 5.78
C VAL A 9 14.55 5.78 5.74
N PHE A 10 13.86 5.68 6.88
CA PHE A 10 12.40 5.81 6.91
C PHE A 10 11.95 7.03 7.72
N PHE A 11 12.29 7.10 9.00
CA PHE A 11 11.74 8.11 9.89
C PHE A 11 12.29 9.52 9.60
N ASN A 12 13.61 9.72 9.59
CA ASN A 12 14.22 11.04 9.37
C ASN A 12 13.84 11.64 8.00
N PRO A 13 13.85 10.89 6.88
CA PRO A 13 13.44 11.45 5.59
C PRO A 13 11.97 11.86 5.54
N ILE A 14 11.06 11.07 6.15
CA ILE A 14 9.64 11.42 6.20
C ILE A 14 9.41 12.63 7.10
N TYR A 15 10.07 12.69 8.27
CA TYR A 15 10.01 13.83 9.18
C TYR A 15 10.50 15.11 8.50
N ASN A 16 11.74 15.08 7.98
CA ASN A 16 12.35 16.22 7.32
C ASN A 16 11.59 16.64 6.07
N GLY A 17 11.09 15.68 5.28
CA GLY A 17 10.28 16.00 4.10
C GLY A 17 8.98 16.71 4.49
N LEU A 18 8.34 16.32 5.60
CA LEU A 18 7.15 16.98 6.11
C LEU A 18 7.46 18.42 6.57
N ILE A 19 8.50 18.60 7.39
CA ILE A 19 8.90 19.92 7.89
C ILE A 19 9.33 20.83 6.74
N PHE A 20 10.12 20.32 5.80
CA PHE A 20 10.56 21.05 4.62
C PHE A 20 9.39 21.56 3.77
N LEU A 21 8.33 20.76 3.60
CA LEU A 21 7.14 21.20 2.87
C LEU A 21 6.37 22.29 3.61
N LEU A 22 6.30 22.22 4.94
CA LEU A 22 5.67 23.25 5.77
C LEU A 22 6.47 24.55 5.77
N ASP A 23 7.80 24.46 5.67
CA ASP A 23 8.71 25.62 5.58
C ASP A 23 8.62 26.31 4.20
N VAL A 24 8.77 25.53 3.12
CA VAL A 24 8.74 26.05 1.74
C VAL A 24 7.36 26.56 1.33
N VAL A 25 6.30 26.00 1.90
CA VAL A 25 4.92 26.34 1.58
C VAL A 25 4.18 26.74 2.87
N PRO A 26 4.39 27.95 3.39
CA PRO A 26 3.91 28.33 4.74
C PRO A 26 2.39 28.43 4.87
N PHE A 27 1.65 28.39 3.76
CA PHE A 27 0.18 28.46 3.74
C PHE A 27 -0.50 27.08 3.76
N ILE A 28 0.25 25.97 3.65
CA ILE A 28 -0.36 24.64 3.75
C ILE A 28 -0.42 24.16 5.20
N ASP A 29 -1.47 23.41 5.51
CA ASP A 29 -1.58 22.71 6.78
C ASP A 29 -0.83 21.36 6.74
N VAL A 30 -0.65 20.77 7.92
CA VAL A 30 0.04 19.47 8.08
C VAL A 30 -0.67 18.35 7.32
N GLY A 31 -2.00 18.39 7.17
CA GLY A 31 -2.73 17.40 6.39
C GLY A 31 -2.38 17.44 4.90
N ILE A 32 -2.30 18.64 4.32
CA ILE A 32 -1.81 18.81 2.93
C ILE A 32 -0.35 18.36 2.82
N ALA A 33 0.50 18.70 3.79
CA ALA A 33 1.88 18.25 3.79
C ALA A 33 1.99 16.71 3.81
N VAL A 34 1.16 16.01 4.61
CA VAL A 34 1.08 14.54 4.60
C VAL A 34 0.67 14.01 3.22
N ILE A 35 -0.32 14.62 2.56
CA ILE A 35 -0.75 14.22 1.21
C ILE A 35 0.42 14.34 0.23
N LEU A 36 1.13 15.47 0.25
CA LEU A 36 2.26 15.74 -0.64
C LEU A 36 3.43 14.77 -0.41
N VAL A 37 3.86 14.58 0.85
CA VAL A 37 4.91 13.58 1.17
C VAL A 37 4.51 12.20 0.67
N THR A 38 3.25 11.81 0.89
CA THR A 38 2.73 10.51 0.43
C THR A 38 2.84 10.36 -1.08
N VAL A 39 2.42 11.38 -1.84
CA VAL A 39 2.50 11.38 -3.30
C VAL A 39 3.95 11.33 -3.78
N ILE A 40 4.86 12.11 -3.17
CA ILE A 40 6.29 12.10 -3.50
C ILE A 40 6.89 10.71 -3.29
N VAL A 41 6.66 10.09 -2.13
CA VAL A 41 7.14 8.73 -1.84
C VAL A 41 6.57 7.73 -2.85
N LYS A 42 5.28 7.83 -3.18
CA LYS A 42 4.64 6.98 -4.19
C LYS A 42 5.22 7.17 -5.58
N LEU A 43 5.59 8.40 -5.97
CA LEU A 43 6.25 8.69 -7.24
C LEU A 43 7.66 8.11 -7.29
N ILE A 44 8.43 8.21 -6.21
CA ILE A 44 9.75 7.56 -6.09
C ILE A 44 9.63 6.03 -6.21
N LEU A 45 8.61 5.45 -5.59
CA LEU A 45 8.33 4.01 -5.63
C LEU A 45 7.56 3.55 -6.88
N PHE A 46 7.15 4.49 -7.74
CA PHE A 46 6.35 4.21 -8.94
C PHE A 46 7.02 3.21 -9.90
N PRO A 47 8.29 3.37 -10.32
CA PRO A 47 8.92 2.42 -11.25
C PRO A 47 8.99 1.00 -10.70
N PHE A 48 9.20 0.85 -9.40
CA PHE A 48 9.16 -0.44 -8.72
C PHE A 48 7.73 -1.02 -8.74
N SER A 49 6.75 -0.23 -8.32
CA SER A 49 5.36 -0.65 -8.25
C SER A 49 4.79 -1.03 -9.62
N LEU A 50 5.19 -0.32 -10.69
CA LEU A 50 4.86 -0.65 -12.08
C LEU A 50 5.32 -2.06 -12.48
N LYS A 51 6.55 -2.45 -12.11
CA LYS A 51 7.07 -3.80 -12.41
C LYS A 51 6.21 -4.87 -11.72
N MET A 52 5.79 -4.61 -10.49
CA MET A 52 5.00 -5.56 -9.69
C MET A 52 3.60 -5.75 -10.22
N VAL A 53 2.93 -4.68 -10.65
CA VAL A 53 1.60 -4.77 -11.29
C VAL A 53 1.69 -5.54 -12.60
N LYS A 54 2.72 -5.31 -13.42
CA LYS A 54 2.96 -6.08 -14.64
C LYS A 54 3.12 -7.58 -14.36
N THR A 55 3.92 -7.95 -13.35
CA THR A 55 4.09 -9.36 -12.97
C THR A 55 2.78 -9.98 -12.49
N GLN A 56 1.97 -9.25 -11.72
CA GLN A 56 0.65 -9.72 -11.27
C GLN A 56 -0.29 -9.99 -12.44
N LEU A 57 -0.30 -9.12 -13.45
CA LEU A 57 -1.10 -9.32 -14.66
C LEU A 57 -0.60 -10.51 -15.49
N ALA A 58 0.72 -10.73 -15.56
CA ALA A 58 1.29 -11.90 -16.21
C ALA A 58 0.91 -13.21 -15.50
N VAL A 59 0.97 -13.24 -14.16
CA VAL A 59 0.49 -14.38 -13.36
C VAL A 59 -0.99 -14.65 -13.62
N LYS A 60 -1.82 -13.59 -13.69
CA LYS A 60 -3.24 -13.73 -14.03
C LYS A 60 -3.46 -14.29 -15.44
N ALA A 61 -2.63 -13.90 -16.41
CA ALA A 61 -2.72 -14.41 -17.79
C ALA A 61 -2.44 -15.92 -17.88
N LEU A 62 -1.70 -16.51 -16.92
CA LEU A 62 -1.44 -17.95 -16.84
C LEU A 62 -2.55 -18.75 -16.13
N GLU A 63 -3.56 -18.07 -15.56
CA GLU A 63 -4.68 -18.73 -14.88
C GLU A 63 -5.38 -19.85 -15.69
N PRO A 64 -5.63 -19.73 -17.01
CA PRO A 64 -6.21 -20.83 -17.79
C PRO A 64 -5.28 -22.04 -17.90
N GLU A 65 -3.96 -21.84 -18.11
CA GLU A 65 -2.97 -22.93 -18.15
C GLU A 65 -2.84 -23.62 -16.80
N ILE A 66 -2.83 -22.84 -15.71
CA ILE A 66 -2.85 -23.37 -14.34
C ILE A 66 -4.13 -24.17 -14.08
N THR A 67 -5.28 -23.71 -14.59
CA THR A 67 -6.55 -24.42 -14.43
C THR A 67 -6.50 -25.78 -15.15
N LYS A 68 -5.97 -25.82 -16.38
CA LYS A 68 -5.76 -27.08 -17.12
C LYS A 68 -4.81 -28.03 -16.38
N LEU A 69 -3.66 -27.54 -15.89
CA LEU A 69 -2.72 -28.35 -15.09
C LEU A 69 -3.37 -28.96 -13.84
N LYS A 70 -4.24 -28.22 -13.17
CA LYS A 70 -5.01 -28.73 -12.04
C LYS A 70 -6.02 -29.80 -12.45
N GLU A 71 -6.60 -29.68 -13.64
CA GLU A 71 -7.53 -30.66 -14.19
C GLU A 71 -6.84 -31.95 -14.65
N ASP A 72 -5.65 -31.84 -15.25
CA ASP A 72 -4.86 -32.98 -15.73
C ASP A 72 -4.26 -33.80 -14.57
N HIS A 73 -4.04 -33.17 -13.41
CA HIS A 73 -3.37 -33.78 -12.25
C HIS A 73 -4.24 -33.80 -11.00
N LYS A 74 -5.57 -33.92 -11.13
CA LYS A 74 -6.54 -33.80 -10.01
C LYS A 74 -6.18 -34.62 -8.76
N ASP A 75 -5.63 -35.82 -8.95
CA ASP A 75 -5.35 -36.76 -7.87
C ASP A 75 -3.97 -36.58 -7.23
N ASP A 76 -3.06 -35.82 -7.86
CA ASP A 76 -1.70 -35.59 -7.37
C ASP A 76 -1.43 -34.10 -7.09
N LYS A 77 -1.73 -33.67 -5.86
CA LYS A 77 -1.53 -32.29 -5.40
C LYS A 77 -0.06 -31.87 -5.38
N GLN A 78 0.86 -32.81 -5.19
CA GLN A 78 2.29 -32.50 -5.15
C GLN A 78 2.79 -32.20 -6.55
N GLU A 79 2.41 -33.02 -7.53
CA GLU A 79 2.75 -32.80 -8.93
C GLU A 79 2.05 -31.54 -9.49
N GLN A 80 0.80 -31.27 -9.12
CA GLN A 80 0.13 -29.99 -9.43
C GLN A 80 0.96 -28.78 -8.96
N ALA A 81 1.41 -28.79 -7.69
CA ALA A 81 2.18 -27.69 -7.14
C ALA A 81 3.53 -27.53 -7.85
N ARG A 82 4.22 -28.65 -8.13
CA ARG A 82 5.50 -28.68 -8.85
C ARG A 82 5.35 -28.14 -10.26
N LYS A 83 4.38 -28.62 -11.03
CA LYS A 83 4.12 -28.16 -12.41
C LYS A 83 3.67 -26.70 -12.47
N THR A 84 2.85 -26.25 -11.52
CA THR A 84 2.47 -24.82 -11.43
C THR A 84 3.69 -23.93 -11.20
N MET A 85 4.60 -24.32 -10.29
CA MET A 85 5.83 -23.57 -10.05
C MET A 85 6.81 -23.65 -11.23
N ALA A 86 6.89 -24.80 -11.90
CA ALA A 86 7.69 -24.95 -13.12
C ALA A 86 7.18 -24.03 -14.23
N LEU A 87 5.86 -23.94 -14.43
CA LEU A 87 5.23 -23.02 -15.38
C LEU A 87 5.56 -21.56 -15.05
N TYR A 88 5.49 -21.16 -13.77
CA TYR A 88 5.89 -19.81 -13.38
C TYR A 88 7.35 -19.51 -13.71
N LYS A 89 8.25 -20.48 -13.49
CA LYS A 89 9.67 -20.36 -13.80
C LYS A 89 9.93 -20.30 -15.30
N GLU A 90 9.28 -21.15 -16.08
CA GLU A 90 9.36 -21.19 -17.55
C GLU A 90 8.89 -19.87 -18.17
N ARG A 91 7.81 -19.29 -17.63
CA ARG A 91 7.27 -18.00 -18.07
C ARG A 91 8.00 -16.79 -17.46
N GLY A 92 9.00 -17.03 -16.58
CA GLY A 92 9.78 -15.97 -15.93
C GLY A 92 8.96 -15.05 -15.02
N VAL A 93 7.84 -15.53 -14.46
CA VAL A 93 6.96 -14.73 -13.60
C VAL A 93 7.11 -15.12 -12.12
N ASN A 94 7.06 -14.13 -11.23
CA ASN A 94 7.12 -14.36 -9.79
C ASN A 94 5.72 -14.24 -9.16
N PRO A 95 5.13 -15.33 -8.63
CA PRO A 95 3.81 -15.31 -8.01
C PRO A 95 3.76 -14.49 -6.71
N PHE A 96 4.90 -14.21 -6.08
CA PHE A 96 4.99 -13.45 -4.84
C PHE A 96 5.15 -11.93 -5.06
N SER A 97 5.15 -11.46 -6.31
CA SER A 97 5.27 -10.02 -6.59
C SER A 97 4.16 -9.17 -5.96
N GLY A 98 2.95 -9.72 -5.76
CA GLY A 98 1.89 -9.01 -5.03
C GLY A 98 2.22 -8.80 -3.55
N PHE A 99 2.81 -9.79 -2.90
CA PHE A 99 3.20 -9.72 -1.48
C PHE A 99 4.36 -8.75 -1.24
N LEU A 100 5.34 -8.74 -2.15
CA LEU A 100 6.46 -7.80 -2.10
C LEU A 100 6.00 -6.34 -2.07
N LEU A 101 4.85 -6.01 -2.69
CA LEU A 101 4.37 -4.63 -2.78
C LEU A 101 3.92 -4.14 -1.41
N ILE A 102 3.28 -5.03 -0.65
CA ILE A 102 2.83 -4.78 0.71
C ILE A 102 4.04 -4.58 1.63
N LEU A 103 5.08 -5.42 1.51
CA LEU A 103 6.28 -5.32 2.35
C LEU A 103 6.98 -3.97 2.21
N VAL A 104 7.05 -3.40 1.01
CA VAL A 104 7.65 -2.08 0.79
C VAL A 104 6.81 -0.95 1.41
N GLN A 105 5.50 -1.14 1.55
CA GLN A 105 4.59 -0.14 2.09
C GLN A 105 4.60 -0.07 3.63
N ILE A 106 4.89 -1.19 4.29
CA ILE A 106 4.89 -1.30 5.76
C ILE A 106 5.87 -0.31 6.42
N PRO A 107 7.15 -0.22 6.03
CA PRO A 107 8.09 0.75 6.59
C PRO A 107 7.66 2.20 6.42
N VAL A 108 7.03 2.54 5.29
CA VAL A 108 6.56 3.91 5.02
C VAL A 108 5.41 4.29 5.96
N ILE A 109 4.44 3.39 6.15
CA ILE A 109 3.33 3.58 7.11
C ILE A 109 3.88 3.81 8.52
N PHE A 110 4.78 2.93 8.96
CA PHE A 110 5.37 3.04 10.29
C PHE A 110 6.22 4.30 10.44
N GLY A 111 6.93 4.73 9.40
CA GLY A 111 7.74 5.95 9.45
C GLY A 111 6.87 7.18 9.71
N LEU A 112 5.76 7.31 8.97
CA LEU A 112 4.81 8.40 9.19
C LEU A 112 4.12 8.30 10.56
N TYR A 113 3.76 7.10 11.00
CA TYR A 113 3.22 6.89 12.34
C TYR A 113 4.17 7.40 13.43
N TRP A 114 5.47 7.08 13.32
CA TRP A 114 6.47 7.56 14.25
C TRP A 114 6.64 9.09 14.21
N VAL A 115 6.44 9.73 13.06
CA VAL A 115 6.44 11.20 12.97
C VAL A 115 5.34 11.82 13.84
N PHE A 116 4.12 11.28 13.81
CA PHE A 116 3.02 11.83 14.60
C PHE A 116 3.03 11.40 16.07
N LEU A 117 3.60 10.23 16.40
CA LEU A 117 3.71 9.80 17.79
C LEU A 117 4.94 10.31 18.52
N SER A 118 6.09 10.39 17.84
CA SER A 118 7.39 10.66 18.46
C SER A 118 8.09 11.89 17.89
N GLY A 119 7.61 12.43 16.76
CA GLY A 119 8.19 13.61 16.12
C GLY A 119 7.81 14.95 16.76
N GLY A 120 6.87 14.96 17.71
CA GLY A 120 6.58 16.12 18.57
C GLY A 120 5.63 17.18 17.99
N LEU A 121 5.11 17.01 16.77
CA LEU A 121 4.26 18.03 16.13
C LEU A 121 3.08 18.47 17.02
N PRO A 122 2.81 19.78 17.15
CA PRO A 122 3.38 20.89 16.37
C PRO A 122 4.79 21.35 16.80
N GLU A 123 5.34 20.84 17.89
CA GLU A 123 6.72 21.18 18.31
C GLU A 123 7.74 20.43 17.45
N ILE A 124 8.70 21.16 16.89
CA ILE A 124 9.70 20.58 15.98
C ILE A 124 10.93 20.16 16.78
N ASN A 125 11.33 18.91 16.62
CA ASN A 125 12.59 18.41 17.14
C ASN A 125 13.74 18.81 16.19
N MET A 126 14.49 19.83 16.59
CA MET A 126 15.61 20.38 15.82
C MET A 126 16.79 19.41 15.68
N ASP A 127 16.96 18.45 16.61
CA ASP A 127 18.08 17.50 16.61
C ASP A 127 18.01 16.50 15.43
N ILE A 128 16.83 16.35 14.84
CA ILE A 128 16.55 15.40 13.75
C ILE A 128 16.56 16.12 12.38
N LEU A 129 16.56 17.45 12.38
CA LEU A 129 16.52 18.22 11.14
C LEU A 129 17.82 18.09 10.35
N TYR A 130 17.69 17.92 9.04
CA TYR A 130 18.81 18.05 8.13
C TYR A 130 19.25 19.51 8.07
N SER A 131 20.53 19.73 7.83
CA SER A 131 21.14 21.07 7.83
C SER A 131 20.52 22.06 6.83
N PHE A 132 19.81 21.57 5.83
CA PHE A 132 19.13 22.37 4.82
C PHE A 132 17.64 22.60 5.10
N VAL A 133 17.09 22.05 6.18
CA VAL A 133 15.68 22.19 6.57
C VAL A 133 15.58 23.21 7.69
N SER A 134 14.83 24.29 7.44
CA SER A 134 14.58 25.33 8.46
C SER A 134 13.29 25.03 9.22
N THR A 135 13.14 25.66 10.38
CA THR A 135 11.93 25.54 11.20
C THR A 135 10.86 26.53 10.70
N PRO A 136 9.68 26.07 10.25
CA PRO A 136 8.58 26.95 9.94
C PRO A 136 8.12 27.75 11.17
N GLU A 137 7.76 29.02 10.96
CA GLU A 137 7.32 29.91 12.04
C GLU A 137 5.98 29.49 12.67
N LYS A 138 5.09 28.89 11.87
CA LYS A 138 3.76 28.45 12.31
C LYS A 138 3.42 27.09 11.68
N ILE A 139 2.95 26.18 12.51
CA ILE A 139 2.44 24.88 12.06
C ILE A 139 0.93 24.84 12.30
N ASN A 140 0.18 24.74 11.21
CA ASN A 140 -1.27 24.55 11.28
C ASN A 140 -1.62 23.05 11.26
N MET A 141 -2.12 22.56 12.41
CA MET A 141 -2.55 21.16 12.56
C MET A 141 -3.96 20.90 12.01
N ASN A 142 -4.74 21.94 11.69
CA ASN A 142 -6.11 21.79 11.21
C ASN A 142 -6.14 21.60 9.70
N PHE A 143 -6.35 20.36 9.24
CA PHE A 143 -6.56 20.02 7.84
C PHE A 143 -7.77 20.76 7.27
N LEU A 144 -7.51 21.59 6.25
CA LEU A 144 -8.49 22.48 5.60
C LEU A 144 -9.22 23.40 6.59
N GLY A 145 -8.64 23.64 7.78
CA GLY A 145 -9.28 24.39 8.86
C GLY A 145 -10.41 23.68 9.59
N LEU A 146 -10.66 22.39 9.30
CA LEU A 146 -11.83 21.66 9.82
C LEU A 146 -11.47 20.52 10.76
N ILE A 147 -10.35 19.83 10.52
CA ILE A 147 -10.02 18.58 11.22
C ILE A 147 -8.59 18.68 11.78
N ASP A 148 -8.45 18.63 13.10
CA ASP A 148 -7.13 18.47 13.73
C ASP A 148 -6.52 17.12 13.33
N VAL A 149 -5.38 17.15 12.65
CA VAL A 149 -4.71 15.96 12.13
C VAL A 149 -4.01 15.14 13.22
N SER A 150 -3.74 15.73 14.38
CA SER A 150 -3.16 15.04 15.53
C SER A 150 -4.20 14.20 16.28
N ALA A 151 -5.46 14.64 16.25
CA ALA A 151 -6.58 13.99 16.92
C ALA A 151 -7.16 12.82 16.10
N LYS A 152 -8.08 12.07 16.71
CA LYS A 152 -8.81 11.00 16.04
C LYS A 152 -9.91 11.57 15.14
N SER A 153 -10.10 10.99 13.95
CA SER A 153 -11.20 11.35 13.06
C SER A 153 -11.87 10.11 12.49
N VAL A 154 -13.12 9.86 12.90
CA VAL A 154 -13.94 8.75 12.38
C VAL A 154 -14.18 8.92 10.88
N PHE A 155 -14.41 10.17 10.43
CA PHE A 155 -14.65 10.48 9.03
C PHE A 155 -13.46 10.08 8.16
N LEU A 156 -12.26 10.56 8.48
CA LEU A 156 -11.07 10.22 7.70
C LEU A 156 -10.70 8.73 7.81
N ALA A 157 -10.87 8.13 9.00
CA ALA A 157 -10.65 6.70 9.17
C ALA A 157 -11.59 5.86 8.31
N PHE A 158 -12.87 6.26 8.18
CA PHE A 158 -13.83 5.63 7.28
C PHE A 158 -13.36 5.68 5.83
N PHE A 159 -12.88 6.83 5.36
CA PHE A 159 -12.29 6.95 4.02
C PHE A 159 -11.05 6.06 3.84
N ALA A 160 -10.19 5.95 4.86
CA ALA A 160 -9.04 5.06 4.83
C ALA A 160 -9.47 3.59 4.61
N GLY A 161 -10.45 3.11 5.39
CA GLY A 161 -11.01 1.76 5.24
C GLY A 161 -11.73 1.56 3.91
N ALA A 162 -12.59 2.49 3.50
CA ALA A 162 -13.33 2.41 2.24
C ALA A 162 -12.38 2.38 1.03
N THR A 163 -11.40 3.28 0.99
CA THR A 163 -10.40 3.28 -0.08
C THR A 163 -9.51 2.04 -0.06
N GLN A 164 -9.21 1.46 1.11
CA GLN A 164 -8.50 0.18 1.23
C GLN A 164 -9.28 -0.95 0.56
N TYR A 165 -10.59 -1.02 0.79
CA TYR A 165 -11.46 -2.00 0.14
C TYR A 165 -11.40 -1.86 -1.39
N PHE A 166 -11.56 -0.64 -1.91
CA PHE A 166 -11.52 -0.40 -3.35
C PHE A 166 -10.14 -0.68 -3.94
N GLN A 167 -9.06 -0.29 -3.26
CA GLN A 167 -7.69 -0.55 -3.69
C GLN A 167 -7.45 -2.05 -3.88
N ILE A 168 -7.88 -2.88 -2.94
CA ILE A 168 -7.74 -4.34 -3.04
C ILE A 168 -8.67 -4.90 -4.13
N LYS A 169 -9.90 -4.39 -4.24
CA LYS A 169 -10.85 -4.80 -5.27
C LYS A 169 -10.34 -4.54 -6.69
N PHE A 170 -9.66 -3.42 -6.92
CA PHE A 170 -9.09 -3.09 -8.23
C PHE A 170 -7.78 -3.84 -8.49
N SER A 171 -6.94 -4.02 -7.46
CA SER A 171 -5.63 -4.67 -7.59
C SER A 171 -5.76 -6.18 -7.80
N LEU A 172 -6.63 -6.86 -7.03
CA LEU A 172 -6.79 -8.31 -7.07
C LEU A 172 -7.94 -8.75 -8.00
N PRO A 173 -7.82 -9.89 -8.69
CA PRO A 173 -8.92 -10.46 -9.47
C PRO A 173 -10.13 -10.79 -8.59
N PRO A 174 -11.34 -10.86 -9.18
CA PRO A 174 -12.52 -11.33 -8.47
C PRO A 174 -12.29 -12.74 -7.93
N MET A 175 -12.82 -13.05 -6.75
CA MET A 175 -12.68 -14.38 -6.19
C MET A 175 -13.54 -15.36 -6.98
N LYS A 176 -12.99 -16.54 -7.31
CA LYS A 176 -13.78 -17.64 -7.85
C LYS A 176 -14.79 -18.16 -6.81
N ALA A 177 -15.97 -18.56 -7.28
CA ALA A 177 -16.99 -19.19 -6.45
C ALA A 177 -16.44 -20.47 -5.81
N ARG A 178 -16.95 -20.83 -4.61
CA ARG A 178 -16.56 -22.09 -3.96
C ARG A 178 -17.09 -23.23 -4.82
N GLN A 179 -16.24 -24.15 -5.26
CA GLN A 179 -16.72 -25.42 -5.76
C GLN A 179 -16.96 -26.33 -4.55
N GLU A 180 -18.20 -26.77 -4.37
CA GLU A 180 -18.55 -27.68 -3.27
C GLU A 180 -17.92 -29.06 -3.51
N GLY A 181 -17.31 -29.62 -2.45
CA GLY A 181 -16.83 -31.01 -2.41
C GLY A 181 -15.39 -31.30 -2.90
N LYS A 182 -14.65 -30.32 -3.46
CA LYS A 182 -13.32 -30.59 -4.07
C LYS A 182 -12.21 -29.55 -3.78
N ALA A 183 -12.39 -28.65 -2.82
CA ALA A 183 -11.36 -27.66 -2.52
C ALA A 183 -10.19 -28.29 -1.75
N SER A 184 -8.96 -28.10 -2.24
CA SER A 184 -7.76 -28.49 -1.50
C SER A 184 -7.48 -27.53 -0.35
N LEU A 185 -6.86 -28.00 0.75
CA LEU A 185 -6.48 -27.15 1.91
C LEU A 185 -5.69 -25.90 1.50
N LYS A 186 -4.87 -26.01 0.44
CA LYS A 186 -4.10 -24.90 -0.13
C LYS A 186 -4.99 -23.85 -0.81
N GLU A 187 -6.04 -24.28 -1.49
CA GLU A 187 -7.01 -23.37 -2.12
C GLU A 187 -7.88 -22.69 -1.08
N ASP A 188 -8.31 -23.41 -0.05
CA ASP A 188 -9.04 -22.83 1.07
C ASP A 188 -8.19 -21.82 1.84
N LEU A 189 -6.88 -22.08 2.01
CA LEU A 189 -5.94 -21.13 2.59
C LEU A 189 -5.78 -19.86 1.73
N ALA A 190 -5.54 -20.03 0.42
CA ALA A 190 -5.40 -18.89 -0.50
C ALA A 190 -6.70 -18.06 -0.57
N ARG A 191 -7.85 -18.72 -0.54
CA ARG A 191 -9.17 -18.09 -0.50
C ARG A 191 -9.40 -17.33 0.79
N SER A 192 -9.03 -17.92 1.93
CA SER A 192 -9.13 -17.27 3.24
C SER A 192 -8.26 -16.02 3.28
N PHE A 193 -7.05 -16.09 2.75
CA PHE A 193 -6.18 -14.93 2.61
C PHE A 193 -6.83 -13.83 1.75
N HIS A 194 -7.42 -14.18 0.60
CA HIS A 194 -8.16 -13.23 -0.23
C HIS A 194 -9.34 -12.56 0.50
N ILE A 195 -10.10 -13.32 1.31
CA ILE A 195 -11.21 -12.80 2.12
C ILE A 195 -10.69 -11.85 3.19
N GLN A 196 -9.65 -12.26 3.92
CA GLN A 196 -9.03 -11.44 4.96
C GLN A 196 -8.52 -10.13 4.38
N MET A 197 -7.77 -10.17 3.28
CA MET A 197 -7.34 -8.97 2.60
C MET A 197 -8.51 -8.12 2.13
N ARG A 198 -9.49 -8.69 1.44
CA ARG A 198 -10.56 -7.91 0.82
C ARG A 198 -11.53 -7.29 1.81
N TYR A 199 -11.88 -8.00 2.89
CA TYR A 199 -12.98 -7.59 3.77
C TYR A 199 -12.54 -7.30 5.20
N VAL A 200 -11.60 -8.09 5.74
CA VAL A 200 -11.14 -7.91 7.13
C VAL A 200 -10.12 -6.77 7.23
N MET A 201 -9.17 -6.71 6.31
CA MET A 201 -8.10 -5.72 6.33
C MET A 201 -8.62 -4.27 6.23
N PRO A 202 -9.63 -3.93 5.40
CA PRO A 202 -10.25 -2.60 5.43
C PRO A 202 -10.82 -2.21 6.80
N ILE A 203 -11.40 -3.16 7.52
CA ILE A 203 -11.93 -2.94 8.87
C ILE A 203 -10.79 -2.72 9.87
N ILE A 204 -9.71 -3.50 9.76
CA ILE A 204 -8.49 -3.31 10.56
C ILE A 204 -7.88 -1.94 10.27
N VAL A 205 -7.74 -1.55 9.00
CA VAL A 205 -7.21 -0.25 8.59
C VAL A 205 -8.07 0.89 9.14
N PHE A 206 -9.40 0.79 9.07
CA PHE A 206 -10.31 1.74 9.72
C PHE A 206 -10.00 1.84 11.22
N GLY A 207 -9.93 0.71 11.93
CA GLY A 207 -9.67 0.68 13.37
C GLY A 207 -8.32 1.29 13.75
N ILE A 208 -7.25 0.94 13.03
CA ILE A 208 -5.91 1.48 13.25
C ILE A 208 -5.86 2.98 12.94
N ALA A 209 -6.39 3.41 11.80
CA ALA A 209 -6.44 4.81 11.41
C ALA A 209 -7.21 5.66 12.43
N TYR A 210 -8.34 5.14 12.94
CA TYR A 210 -9.10 5.80 13.99
C TYR A 210 -8.39 5.83 15.35
N ALA A 211 -7.72 4.74 15.72
CA ALA A 211 -7.05 4.63 17.01
C ALA A 211 -5.84 5.57 17.14
N ILE A 212 -5.17 5.88 16.02
CA ILE A 212 -3.93 6.64 16.00
C ILE A 212 -4.20 8.14 15.80
N SER A 213 -4.50 8.56 14.57
CA SER A 213 -4.67 9.99 14.24
C SER A 213 -5.28 10.18 12.84
N ALA A 214 -5.88 11.35 12.64
CA ALA A 214 -6.40 11.81 11.36
C ALA A 214 -5.30 11.92 10.29
N ALA A 215 -4.06 12.28 10.64
CA ALA A 215 -2.93 12.28 9.72
C ALA A 215 -2.65 10.90 9.12
N VAL A 216 -2.68 9.85 9.96
CA VAL A 216 -2.48 8.47 9.50
C VAL A 216 -3.63 8.01 8.60
N ALA A 217 -4.86 8.43 8.90
CA ALA A 217 -6.01 8.19 8.04
C ALA A 217 -5.89 8.88 6.67
N LEU A 218 -5.41 10.14 6.64
CA LEU A 218 -5.15 10.89 5.41
C LEU A 218 -4.07 10.22 4.55
N TYR A 219 -2.98 9.79 5.17
CA TYR A 219 -1.94 9.03 4.49
C TYR A 219 -2.51 7.77 3.84
N TRP A 220 -3.27 6.95 4.58
CA TRP A 220 -3.81 5.71 4.02
C TRP A 220 -4.73 5.99 2.84
N THR A 221 -5.63 6.96 3.01
CA THR A 221 -6.57 7.38 1.97
C THR A 221 -5.82 7.81 0.71
N THR A 222 -4.84 8.70 0.84
CA THR A 222 -4.04 9.21 -0.28
C THR A 222 -3.23 8.10 -0.95
N SER A 223 -2.59 7.25 -0.14
CA SER A 223 -1.77 6.13 -0.58
C SER A 223 -2.59 5.10 -1.38
N ASN A 224 -3.82 4.84 -0.94
CA ASN A 224 -4.78 3.95 -1.60
C ASN A 224 -5.31 4.55 -2.90
N LEU A 225 -5.69 5.83 -2.91
CA LEU A 225 -6.13 6.54 -4.12
C LEU A 225 -5.03 6.57 -5.19
N PHE A 226 -3.79 6.85 -4.79
CA PHE A 226 -2.65 6.77 -5.71
C PHE A 226 -2.49 5.37 -6.28
N ALA A 227 -2.55 4.33 -5.43
CA ALA A 227 -2.43 2.95 -5.88
C ALA A 227 -3.55 2.55 -6.85
N ILE A 228 -4.79 2.98 -6.61
CA ILE A 228 -5.92 2.78 -7.54
C ILE A 228 -5.64 3.47 -8.87
N GLY A 229 -5.22 4.73 -8.86
CA GLY A 229 -4.89 5.49 -10.07
C GLY A 229 -3.76 4.82 -10.87
N GLN A 230 -2.72 4.36 -10.18
CA GLN A 230 -1.63 3.59 -10.79
C GLN A 230 -2.14 2.30 -11.42
N GLU A 231 -2.94 1.50 -10.72
CA GLU A 231 -3.49 0.24 -11.24
C GLU A 231 -4.31 0.47 -12.52
N ILE A 232 -5.17 1.50 -12.52
CA ILE A 232 -5.97 1.90 -13.69
C ILE A 232 -5.06 2.29 -14.86
N TYR A 233 -4.05 3.13 -14.61
CA TYR A 233 -3.10 3.57 -15.63
C TYR A 233 -2.35 2.39 -16.27
N VAL A 234 -1.82 1.47 -15.45
CA VAL A 234 -1.06 0.31 -15.94
C VAL A 234 -1.93 -0.63 -16.76
N ARG A 235 -3.13 -0.95 -16.28
CA ARG A 235 -4.06 -1.83 -16.99
C ARG A 235 -4.48 -1.26 -18.34
N ARG A 236 -4.78 0.04 -18.40
CA ARG A 236 -5.08 0.73 -19.67
C ARG A 236 -3.90 0.67 -20.64
N LYS A 237 -2.68 0.94 -20.17
CA LYS A 237 -1.48 0.91 -21.01
C LYS A 237 -1.19 -0.48 -21.58
N ILE A 238 -1.43 -1.55 -20.81
CA ILE A 238 -1.23 -2.92 -21.28
C ILE A 238 -2.32 -3.32 -22.28
N LYS A 239 -3.59 -2.95 -22.04
CA LYS A 239 -4.68 -3.19 -22.97
C LYS A 239 -4.39 -2.60 -24.35
N ASN A 240 -4.03 -1.32 -24.41
CA ASN A 240 -3.74 -0.63 -25.67
C ASN A 240 -2.57 -1.29 -26.44
N ARG A 241 -1.56 -1.83 -25.73
CA ARG A 241 -0.42 -2.49 -26.38
C ARG A 241 -0.78 -3.84 -27.00
N ASN A 242 -1.82 -4.52 -26.51
CA ASN A 242 -2.26 -5.79 -27.08
C ASN A 242 -3.26 -5.59 -28.24
N GLU A 243 -3.80 -4.38 -28.41
CA GLU A 243 -4.72 -3.99 -29.49
C GLU A 243 -4.00 -3.30 -30.66
N SER A 244 -2.70 -3.00 -30.54
CA SER A 244 -1.83 -2.44 -31.58
C SER A 244 -0.90 -3.50 -32.14
#